data_AF-A0A917FH74-F1
#
_entry.id   AF-A0A917FH74-F1
#
_cell.length_a   1.000
_cell.length_b   1.000
_cell.length_c   1.000
_cell.angle_alpha   90.00
_cell.angle_beta   90.00
_cell.angle_gamma   90.00
#
_symmetry.space_group_name_H-M   'P 1'
#
loop_
_entity.id
_entity.type
_entity.pdbx_description
1 polymer ?
#
loop_
_entity_poly.entity_id
_entity_poly.type
_entity_poly.pdbx_seq_one_letter_code
_entity_poly.pdbx_strand_id
1 'polypeptide(L)'
;MPYVTYRGKNASLRLHSIRFEPAKPVLVDNEAALKHLREHPDFEINEEKVIPLEDLTVVQLKDKAKRVGIEGFADMKKPELIAALKALEGGGVPDADNDTP
;
A
#
# COMPACT_ATOMS: atom_id res chain seq x y z
N MET A 1 -7.48 -5.64 3.41
CA MET A 1 -7.82 -4.75 2.27
C MET A 1 -7.16 -5.33 1.04
N PRO A 2 -7.94 -5.71 0.02
CA PRO A 2 -7.43 -6.36 -1.19
C PRO A 2 -6.74 -5.36 -2.10
N TYR A 3 -5.75 -5.84 -2.83
CA TYR A 3 -5.01 -5.05 -3.78
C TYR A 3 -5.33 -5.48 -5.19
N VAL A 4 -5.39 -4.52 -6.10
CA VAL A 4 -5.74 -4.77 -7.50
C VAL A 4 -4.61 -4.32 -8.40
N THR A 5 -4.02 -5.26 -9.11
CA THR A 5 -3.00 -5.01 -10.13
C THR A 5 -3.64 -4.96 -11.50
N TYR A 6 -3.43 -3.87 -12.23
CA TYR A 6 -3.85 -3.80 -13.62
C TYR A 6 -2.77 -4.43 -14.52
N ARG A 7 -3.15 -5.48 -15.26
CA ARG A 7 -2.29 -6.23 -16.19
C ARG A 7 -2.57 -5.92 -17.66
N GLY A 8 -3.48 -5.00 -17.94
CA GLY A 8 -3.80 -4.61 -19.30
C GLY A 8 -2.67 -3.83 -20.00
N LYS A 9 -2.73 -3.74 -21.32
CA LYS A 9 -1.69 -3.12 -22.16
C LYS A 9 -1.70 -1.58 -22.16
N ASN A 10 -2.67 -0.95 -21.50
CA ASN A 10 -2.78 0.51 -21.48
C ASN A 10 -1.77 1.13 -20.50
N ALA A 11 -1.12 2.23 -20.90
CA ALA A 11 -0.12 2.92 -20.06
C ALA A 11 -0.70 3.49 -18.75
N SER A 12 -1.99 3.83 -18.74
CA SER A 12 -2.73 4.08 -17.51
C SER A 12 -4.22 3.95 -17.76
N LEU A 13 -4.95 3.35 -16.82
CA LEU A 13 -6.40 3.22 -16.87
C LEU A 13 -7.00 3.95 -15.67
N ARG A 14 -8.03 4.77 -15.88
CA ARG A 14 -8.72 5.46 -14.78
C ARG A 14 -10.10 4.86 -14.60
N LEU A 15 -10.34 4.24 -13.45
CA LEU A 15 -11.59 3.55 -13.11
C LEU A 15 -11.98 3.95 -11.69
N HIS A 16 -13.27 4.26 -11.47
CA HIS A 16 -13.77 4.69 -10.15
C HIS A 16 -12.98 5.86 -9.52
N SER A 17 -12.50 6.78 -10.37
CA SER A 17 -11.58 7.87 -10.00
C SER A 17 -10.20 7.45 -9.48
N ILE A 18 -9.88 6.16 -9.52
CA ILE A 18 -8.58 5.57 -9.19
C ILE A 18 -7.79 5.43 -10.50
N ARG A 19 -6.52 5.84 -10.48
CA ARG A 19 -5.60 5.62 -11.59
C ARG A 19 -4.86 4.31 -11.36
N PHE A 20 -4.98 3.40 -12.31
CA PHE A 20 -4.25 2.15 -12.38
C PHE A 20 -3.10 2.30 -13.38
N GLU A 21 -1.89 2.07 -12.91
CA GLU A 21 -0.71 1.93 -13.75
C GLU A 21 -0.48 0.43 -14.02
N PRO A 22 -0.02 0.06 -15.23
CA PRO A 22 0.23 -1.33 -15.57
C PRO A 22 1.33 -1.91 -14.68
N ALA A 23 1.13 -3.16 -14.23
CA ALA A 23 2.01 -3.88 -13.30
C ALA A 23 2.20 -3.22 -11.93
N LYS A 24 1.44 -2.16 -11.60
CA LYS A 24 1.44 -1.56 -10.26
C LYS A 24 0.17 -1.94 -9.51
N PRO A 25 0.29 -2.55 -8.34
CA PRO A 25 -0.85 -2.90 -7.51
C PRO A 25 -1.37 -1.68 -6.73
N VAL A 26 -2.68 -1.47 -6.77
CA VAL A 26 -3.36 -0.34 -6.15
C VAL A 26 -4.25 -0.85 -5.01
N LEU A 27 -4.19 -0.18 -3.85
CA LEU A 27 -5.10 -0.45 -2.74
C LEU A 27 -6.50 0.03 -3.12
N VAL A 28 -7.45 -0.90 -3.18
CA VAL A 28 -8.85 -0.56 -3.43
C VAL A 28 -9.64 -0.92 -2.19
N ASP A 29 -9.97 0.10 -1.41
CA ASP A 29 -10.82 0.01 -0.20
C ASP A 29 -12.32 -0.05 -0.55
N ASN A 30 -12.68 0.40 -1.76
CA ASN A 30 -14.07 0.46 -2.20
C ASN A 30 -14.56 -0.92 -2.72
N GLU A 31 -15.49 -1.54 -1.99
CA GLU A 31 -16.12 -2.81 -2.37
C GLU A 31 -16.83 -2.79 -3.73
N ALA A 32 -17.50 -1.70 -4.09
CA ALA A 32 -18.16 -1.57 -5.39
C ALA A 32 -17.12 -1.53 -6.53
N ALA A 33 -16.00 -0.84 -6.30
CA ALA A 33 -14.89 -0.84 -7.24
C ALA A 33 -14.28 -2.24 -7.36
N LEU A 34 -14.03 -2.94 -6.24
CA LEU A 34 -13.54 -4.32 -6.24
C LEU A 34 -14.47 -5.30 -6.95
N LYS A 35 -15.78 -5.10 -6.85
CA LYS A 35 -16.78 -5.90 -7.60
C LYS A 35 -16.71 -5.68 -9.09
N HIS A 36 -16.47 -4.47 -9.58
CA HIS A 36 -16.26 -4.28 -11.01
C HIS A 36 -14.88 -4.78 -11.46
N LEU A 37 -13.83 -4.54 -10.67
CA LEU A 37 -12.47 -4.93 -11.02
C LEU A 37 -12.32 -6.45 -11.11
N ARG A 38 -13.04 -7.23 -10.30
CA ARG A 38 -13.02 -8.72 -10.37
C ARG A 38 -13.67 -9.27 -11.62
N GLU A 39 -14.58 -8.51 -12.23
CA GLU A 39 -15.26 -8.91 -13.47
C GLU A 39 -14.39 -8.66 -14.70
N HIS A 40 -13.31 -7.87 -14.55
CA HIS A 40 -12.40 -7.56 -15.64
C HIS A 40 -11.20 -8.53 -15.65
N PRO A 41 -10.93 -9.22 -16.76
CA PRO A 41 -9.79 -10.16 -16.88
C PRO A 41 -8.43 -9.45 -16.89
N ASP A 42 -8.41 -8.14 -17.16
CA ASP A 42 -7.20 -7.31 -17.12
C ASP A 42 -6.78 -6.93 -15.69
N PHE A 43 -7.54 -7.31 -14.66
CA PHE A 43 -7.24 -6.99 -13.26
C PHE A 43 -7.00 -8.25 -12.43
N GLU A 44 -5.90 -8.23 -11.69
CA GLU A 44 -5.54 -9.29 -10.75
C GLU A 44 -5.76 -8.80 -9.33
N ILE A 45 -6.70 -9.43 -8.62
CA ILE A 45 -7.01 -9.08 -7.23
C ILE A 45 -6.25 -10.03 -6.33
N ASN A 46 -5.28 -9.46 -5.61
CA ASN A 46 -4.51 -10.17 -4.61
C ASN A 46 -5.10 -9.82 -3.23
N GLU A 47 -5.86 -10.76 -2.66
CA GLU A 47 -6.35 -10.70 -1.28
C GLU A 47 -5.23 -11.04 -0.29
N GLU A 48 -4.26 -11.85 -0.75
CA GLU A 48 -3.06 -12.27 -0.01
C GLU A 48 -1.90 -11.32 -0.33
N LYS A 49 -1.53 -10.48 0.65
CA LYS A 49 -0.56 -9.39 0.53
C LYS A 49 0.84 -9.87 0.13
N VAL A 50 1.38 -9.41 -1.00
CA VAL A 50 2.80 -8.99 -1.09
C VAL A 50 2.94 -7.87 -2.11
N ILE A 51 2.81 -6.62 -1.66
CA ILE A 51 3.33 -5.49 -2.43
C ILE A 51 4.45 -4.87 -1.61
N PRO A 52 5.64 -4.68 -2.20
CA PRO A 52 6.66 -3.87 -1.56
C PRO A 52 6.10 -2.46 -1.35
N LEU A 53 6.19 -1.98 -0.12
CA LEU A 53 5.78 -0.63 0.28
C LEU A 53 6.41 0.45 -0.63
N GLU A 54 7.51 0.11 -1.32
CA GLU A 54 8.20 0.86 -2.37
C GLU A 54 7.28 1.39 -3.48
N ASP A 55 6.24 0.63 -3.82
CA ASP A 55 5.28 0.98 -4.86
C ASP A 55 4.16 1.91 -4.36
N LEU A 56 3.97 2.02 -3.03
CA LEU A 56 2.99 2.93 -2.45
C LEU A 56 3.45 4.39 -2.58
N THR A 57 2.51 5.30 -2.78
CA THR A 57 2.78 6.74 -2.78
C THR A 57 3.06 7.26 -1.37
N VAL A 58 3.82 8.36 -1.23
CA VAL A 58 4.15 8.96 0.09
C VAL A 58 2.89 9.21 0.91
N VAL A 59 1.81 9.68 0.29
CA VAL A 59 0.53 9.93 0.97
C VAL A 59 -0.07 8.64 1.54
N GLN A 60 -0.06 7.55 0.76
CA GLN A 60 -0.56 6.25 1.22
C GLN A 60 0.35 5.64 2.28
N LEU A 61 1.66 5.80 2.15
CA LEU A 61 2.64 5.39 3.15
C LEU A 61 2.42 6.15 4.46
N LYS A 62 2.18 7.46 4.42
CA LYS A 62 1.86 8.25 5.61
C LYS A 62 0.54 7.84 6.24
N ASP A 63 -0.50 7.58 5.45
CA ASP A 63 -1.79 7.12 5.96
C ASP A 63 -1.66 5.75 6.64
N LYS A 64 -0.89 4.85 6.04
CA LYS A 64 -0.58 3.53 6.62
C LYS A 64 0.26 3.68 7.88
N ALA A 65 1.27 4.55 7.87
CA ALA A 65 2.14 4.84 9.01
C ALA A 65 1.36 5.44 10.19
N LYS A 66 0.40 6.32 9.90
CA LYS A 66 -0.54 6.85 10.89
C LYS A 66 -1.43 5.73 11.46
N ARG A 67 -1.95 4.85 10.61
CA ARG A 67 -2.79 3.71 11.05
C ARG A 67 -2.04 2.72 11.92
N VAL A 68 -0.74 2.53 11.69
CA VAL A 68 0.10 1.66 12.52
C VAL A 68 0.75 2.39 13.70
N GLY A 69 0.59 3.70 13.82
CA GLY A 69 1.12 4.49 14.93
C GLY A 69 2.63 4.76 14.87
N ILE A 70 3.23 4.87 13.67
CA ILE A 70 4.63 5.27 13.54
C ILE A 70 4.77 6.74 13.93
N GLU A 71 5.51 7.03 15.00
CA GLU A 71 5.86 8.40 15.39
C GLU A 71 6.90 8.99 14.43
N GLY A 72 6.79 10.28 14.12
CA GLY A 72 7.68 10.94 13.14
C GLY A 72 7.38 10.63 11.67
N PHE A 73 6.32 9.88 11.35
CA PHE A 73 5.91 9.56 9.97
C PHE A 73 5.65 10.82 9.11
N ALA A 74 5.31 11.96 9.73
CA ALA A 74 5.06 13.21 9.04
C ALA A 74 6.34 13.80 8.41
N ASP A 75 7.48 13.63 9.08
CA ASP A 75 8.79 14.13 8.66
C ASP A 75 9.60 13.10 7.84
N MET A 76 9.22 11.81 7.92
CA MET A 76 9.87 10.74 7.16
C MET A 76 9.65 10.84 5.65
N LYS A 77 10.72 10.52 4.89
CA LYS A 77 10.67 10.42 3.41
C LYS A 77 10.08 9.08 2.96
N LYS A 78 9.70 9.01 1.68
CA LYS A 78 9.18 7.78 1.04
C LYS A 78 9.93 6.51 1.47
N PRO A 79 11.28 6.40 1.31
CA PRO A 79 12.02 5.20 1.71
C PRO A 79 12.01 4.92 3.22
N GLU A 80 11.96 5.95 4.07
CA GLU A 80 11.92 5.77 5.53
C GLU A 80 10.57 5.28 6.02
N LEU A 81 9.48 5.84 5.48
CA LEU A 81 8.13 5.34 5.74
C LEU A 81 8.01 3.88 5.33
N ILE A 82 8.59 3.51 4.19
CA ILE A 82 8.62 2.12 3.71
C ILE A 82 9.39 1.25 4.69
N ALA A 83 10.59 1.65 5.11
CA ALA A 83 11.40 0.88 6.05
C ALA A 83 10.67 0.68 7.39
N ALA A 84 10.10 1.75 7.96
CA ALA A 84 9.36 1.70 9.21
C ALA A 84 8.09 0.83 9.10
N LEU A 85 7.34 0.96 8.01
CA LEU A 85 6.18 0.11 7.73
C LEU A 85 6.57 -1.35 7.51
N LYS A 86 7.69 -1.62 6.85
CA LYS A 86 8.18 -2.99 6.58
C LYS A 86 8.66 -3.65 7.86
N ALA A 87 9.32 -2.90 8.73
CA ALA A 87 9.71 -3.35 10.07
C ALA A 87 8.49 -3.74 10.91
N LEU A 88 7.40 -2.97 10.81
CA LEU A 88 6.14 -3.26 11.51
C LEU A 88 5.33 -4.41 10.88
N GLU A 89 5.27 -4.48 9.54
CA GLU A 89 4.43 -5.45 8.81
C GLU A 89 5.10 -6.84 8.65
N GLY A 90 6.45 -6.89 8.72
CA GLY A 90 7.25 -8.10 8.58
C GLY A 90 7.42 -8.93 9.86
N GLY A 91 6.92 -8.45 11.00
CA GLY A 91 7.02 -9.14 12.29
C GLY A 91 8.37 -8.95 12.97
N GLY A 92 8.32 -8.39 14.18
CA GLY A 92 9.46 -8.29 15.08
C GLY A 92 9.61 -6.89 15.64
N VAL A 93 9.11 -6.70 16.86
CA VAL A 93 9.77 -5.81 17.82
C VAL A 93 11.28 -6.06 17.76
N PRO A 94 12.09 -5.01 17.60
CA PRO A 94 13.20 -4.87 18.51
C PRO A 94 12.87 -3.67 19.37
N ASP A 95 12.57 -3.97 20.62
CA ASP A 95 12.71 -3.12 21.78
C ASP A 95 13.51 -1.85 21.47
N ALA A 96 12.82 -0.76 21.13
CA ALA A 96 13.38 0.57 21.25
C ALA A 96 13.27 0.93 22.73
N ASP A 97 14.24 0.41 23.49
CA ASP A 97 14.98 1.13 24.51
C ASP A 97 14.25 2.39 25.03
N ASN A 98 13.44 2.20 26.06
CA ASN A 98 13.18 3.26 27.01
C ASN A 98 13.98 2.95 28.27
N ASP A 99 15.30 2.97 28.14
CA ASP A 99 16.17 3.37 29.24
C ASP A 99 15.79 4.83 29.57
N THR A 100 15.14 5.03 30.70
CA THR A 100 15.06 6.35 31.31
C THR A 100 15.35 6.14 32.80
N PRO A 101 16.44 6.74 33.33
CA PRO A 101 16.97 6.46 34.67
C PRO A 101 16.10 6.97 35.82
#